data_AF-W2SXW2-F1
#
_entry.id   AF-W2SXW2-F1
#
_cell.length_a   1.000
_cell.length_b   1.000
_cell.length_c   1.000
_cell.angle_alpha   90.00
_cell.angle_beta   90.00
_cell.angle_gamma   90.00
#
_symmetry.space_group_name_H-M   'P 1'
#
loop_
_entity.id
_entity.type
_entity.pdbx_description
1 polymer ?
#
loop_
_entity_poly.entity_id
_entity_poly.type
_entity_poly.pdbx_seq_one_letter_code
_entity_poly.pdbx_strand_id
1 'polypeptide(L)'
;MRVSGVVLENGTKLRAKAIVIATGTFLGGEIFLGKQRWFAGRIGEKSAIGLSKSFRELGFRLGRLRTGTPPRLLKNSIDFSQFDVRAPDPDPIPFSFMTDQVWLPPNEQLPTYLGYTNDDVRDIVEENLADNEHIKAEASGPRYCPSLESKVIRFRNLHHR
;
A
#
# COMPACT_ATOMS: atom_id res chain seq x y z
N MET A 1 7.47 -33.50 -6.96
CA MET A 1 6.27 -33.39 -6.10
C MET A 1 5.13 -32.79 -6.92
N ARG A 2 3.89 -33.28 -6.77
CA ARG A 2 2.72 -32.75 -7.48
C ARG A 2 1.71 -32.25 -6.45
N VAL A 3 1.09 -31.11 -6.72
CA VAL A 3 0.07 -30.54 -5.84
C VAL A 3 -1.19 -31.42 -5.83
N SER A 4 -1.83 -31.56 -4.67
CA SER A 4 -3.05 -32.36 -4.50
C SER A 4 -4.20 -31.61 -3.83
N GLY A 5 -3.95 -30.41 -3.29
CA GLY A 5 -4.95 -29.62 -2.59
C GLY A 5 -4.38 -28.59 -1.61
N VAL A 6 -5.26 -27.99 -0.81
CA VAL A 6 -4.94 -27.11 0.33
C VAL A 6 -5.55 -27.64 1.63
N VAL A 7 -4.98 -27.21 2.76
CA VAL A 7 -5.56 -27.38 4.09
C VAL A 7 -5.95 -26.00 4.62
N LEU A 8 -7.20 -25.85 5.04
CA LEU A 8 -7.73 -24.62 5.62
C LEU A 8 -7.37 -24.51 7.11
N GLU A 9 -7.55 -23.32 7.70
CA GLU A 9 -7.26 -23.07 9.12
C GLU A 9 -8.05 -23.99 10.06
N ASN A 10 -9.29 -24.34 9.69
CA ASN A 10 -10.13 -25.28 10.44
C ASN A 10 -9.78 -26.77 10.20
N GLY A 11 -8.69 -27.06 9.49
CA GLY A 11 -8.24 -28.43 9.17
C GLY A 11 -8.92 -29.08 7.97
N THR A 12 -9.90 -28.41 7.34
CA THR A 12 -10.60 -28.94 6.15
C THR A 12 -9.63 -29.06 4.98
N LYS A 13 -9.68 -30.20 4.28
CA LYS A 13 -8.83 -30.50 3.13
C LYS A 13 -9.62 -30.35 1.83
N LEU A 14 -9.19 -29.43 0.97
CA LEU A 14 -9.78 -29.24 -0.35
C LEU A 14 -8.85 -29.81 -1.41
N ARG A 15 -9.33 -30.74 -2.24
CA ARG A 15 -8.53 -31.34 -3.32
C ARG A 15 -8.59 -30.49 -4.59
N ALA A 16 -7.45 -30.34 -5.26
CA ALA A 16 -7.37 -29.63 -6.54
C ALA A 16 -6.23 -30.19 -7.39
N LYS A 17 -6.40 -30.17 -8.71
CA LYS A 17 -5.34 -30.56 -9.67
C LYS A 17 -4.35 -29.42 -9.95
N ALA A 18 -4.78 -28.18 -9.73
CA ALA A 18 -3.99 -26.96 -9.89
C ALA A 18 -4.42 -25.93 -8.82
N ILE A 19 -3.49 -25.09 -8.37
CA ILE A 19 -3.72 -24.08 -7.33
C ILE A 19 -3.03 -22.79 -7.77
N VAL A 20 -3.77 -21.69 -7.76
CA VAL A 20 -3.23 -20.33 -7.96
C VAL A 20 -3.16 -19.64 -6.62
N ILE A 21 -1.97 -19.13 -6.26
CA ILE A 21 -1.75 -18.43 -5.00
C ILE A 21 -1.65 -16.92 -5.29
N ALA A 22 -2.60 -16.16 -4.75
CA ALA A 22 -2.70 -14.71 -4.95
C ALA A 22 -2.89 -13.99 -3.60
N THR A 23 -1.93 -14.18 -2.68
CA THR A 23 -2.03 -13.74 -1.27
C THR A 23 -1.98 -12.22 -1.07
N GLY A 24 -1.61 -11.44 -2.09
CA GLY A 24 -1.36 -10.00 -1.92
C GLY A 24 -0.40 -9.73 -0.75
N THR A 25 -0.78 -8.80 0.13
CA THR A 25 0.00 -8.38 1.31
C THR A 25 -0.14 -9.30 2.54
N PHE A 26 -0.86 -10.44 2.43
CA PHE A 26 -1.23 -11.25 3.59
C PHE A 26 -0.17 -12.29 3.98
N LEU A 27 0.65 -12.77 3.06
CA LEU A 27 1.59 -13.88 3.32
C LEU A 27 2.69 -13.45 4.31
N GLY A 28 2.54 -13.83 5.58
CA GLY A 28 3.43 -13.37 6.65
C GLY A 28 3.46 -11.84 6.80
N GLY A 29 2.38 -11.17 6.37
CA GLY A 29 2.20 -9.72 6.44
C GLY A 29 2.27 -9.20 7.88
N GLU A 30 2.88 -8.02 8.02
CA GLU A 30 2.99 -7.25 9.26
C GLU A 30 2.69 -5.79 8.95
N ILE A 31 1.99 -5.12 9.85
CA ILE A 31 1.73 -3.68 9.80
C ILE A 31 2.69 -2.98 10.76
N PHE A 32 3.18 -1.83 10.33
CA PHE A 32 4.01 -0.91 11.11
C PHE A 32 3.28 0.42 11.21
N LEU A 33 3.08 0.92 12.43
CA LEU A 33 2.48 2.22 12.73
C LEU A 33 3.28 2.90 13.84
N GLY A 34 4.14 3.85 13.46
CA GLY A 34 5.13 4.43 14.38
C GLY A 34 5.99 3.31 14.99
N LYS A 35 5.97 3.21 16.32
CA LYS A 35 6.66 2.18 17.11
C LYS A 35 5.91 0.84 17.19
N GLN A 36 4.63 0.81 16.83
CA GLN A 36 3.80 -0.38 16.93
C GLN A 36 3.98 -1.27 15.70
N ARG A 37 4.01 -2.58 15.94
CA ARG A 37 3.97 -3.59 14.88
C ARG A 37 3.12 -4.78 15.28
N TRP A 38 2.41 -5.37 14.31
CA TRP A 38 1.62 -6.57 14.54
C TRP A 38 1.39 -7.35 13.24
N PHE A 39 1.10 -8.65 13.35
CA PHE A 39 0.79 -9.49 12.20
C PHE A 39 -0.60 -9.17 11.64
N ALA A 40 -0.63 -8.69 10.40
CA ALA A 40 -1.85 -8.41 9.67
C ALA A 40 -1.55 -8.30 8.17
N GLY A 41 -2.50 -8.69 7.32
CA GLY A 41 -2.40 -8.48 5.87
C GLY A 41 -2.83 -7.08 5.45
N ARG A 42 -3.87 -6.57 6.12
CA ARG A 42 -4.45 -5.23 6.01
C ARG A 42 -4.97 -4.82 7.39
N ILE A 43 -5.22 -3.53 7.61
CA ILE A 43 -5.76 -3.05 8.89
C ILE A 43 -7.10 -3.75 9.14
N GLY A 44 -7.23 -4.43 10.29
CA GLY A 44 -8.42 -5.21 10.65
C GLY A 44 -8.44 -6.64 10.13
N GLU A 45 -7.47 -7.07 9.32
CA GLU A 45 -7.44 -8.41 8.71
C GLU A 45 -6.20 -9.22 9.10
N LYS A 46 -6.40 -10.51 9.43
CA LYS A 46 -5.33 -11.40 9.90
C LYS A 46 -4.30 -11.71 8.80
N SER A 47 -3.07 -12.01 9.23
CA SER A 47 -1.97 -12.44 8.36
C SER A 47 -2.04 -13.95 8.05
N ALA A 48 -1.63 -14.35 6.84
CA ALA A 48 -1.56 -15.74 6.41
C ALA A 48 -0.24 -16.40 6.84
N ILE A 49 -0.14 -16.78 8.11
CA ILE A 49 1.09 -17.33 8.70
C ILE A 49 1.32 -18.79 8.26
N GLY A 50 0.28 -19.63 8.31
CA GLY A 50 0.40 -21.07 8.02
C GLY A 50 0.87 -21.38 6.59
N LEU A 51 0.40 -20.61 5.61
CA LEU A 51 0.82 -20.74 4.22
C LEU A 51 2.30 -20.36 4.03
N SER A 52 2.77 -19.30 4.72
CA SER A 52 4.19 -18.92 4.68
C SER A 52 5.10 -20.01 5.25
N LYS A 53 4.66 -20.70 6.31
CA LYS A 53 5.37 -21.84 6.89
C LYS A 53 5.43 -23.00 5.90
N SER A 54 4.31 -23.34 5.27
CA SER A 54 4.21 -24.41 4.27
C SER A 54 5.19 -24.19 3.11
N PHE A 55 5.33 -22.96 2.62
CA PHE A 55 6.31 -22.65 1.56
C PHE A 55 7.76 -22.87 2.01
N ARG A 56 8.13 -22.46 3.23
CA ARG A 56 9.48 -22.70 3.76
C ARG A 56 9.77 -24.19 3.89
N GLU A 57 8.81 -24.98 4.38
CA GLU A 57 8.94 -26.44 4.51
C GLU A 57 9.10 -27.14 3.16
N LEU A 58 8.49 -26.60 2.11
CA LEU A 58 8.67 -27.06 0.72
C LEU A 58 9.98 -26.59 0.08
N GLY A 59 10.82 -25.84 0.79
CA GLY A 59 12.12 -25.35 0.32
C GLY A 59 12.07 -24.05 -0.48
N PHE A 60 10.94 -23.33 -0.50
CA PHE A 60 10.89 -22.01 -1.14
C PHE A 60 11.63 -20.96 -0.31
N ARG A 61 12.38 -20.09 -1.00
CA ARG A 61 12.94 -18.88 -0.42
C ARG A 61 11.87 -17.80 -0.37
N LEU A 62 11.62 -17.26 0.82
CA LEU A 62 10.69 -16.15 1.02
C LEU A 62 11.47 -14.87 1.32
N GLY A 63 11.18 -13.81 0.59
CA GLY A 63 11.66 -12.45 0.88
C GLY A 63 10.57 -11.60 1.55
N ARG A 64 10.96 -10.45 2.11
CA ARG A 64 10.03 -9.45 2.61
C ARG A 64 10.12 -8.18 1.78
N LEU A 65 8.96 -7.69 1.34
CA LEU A 65 8.79 -6.40 0.70
C LEU A 65 7.97 -5.50 1.61
N ARG A 66 8.17 -4.20 1.48
CA ARG A 66 7.46 -3.19 2.26
C ARG A 66 6.80 -2.17 1.35
N THR A 67 5.57 -1.79 1.67
CA THR A 67 4.86 -0.68 1.03
C THR A 67 4.21 0.19 2.11
N GLY A 68 4.15 1.50 1.88
CA GLY A 68 3.43 2.43 2.74
C GLY A 68 2.05 2.78 2.16
N THR A 69 1.17 3.31 3.01
CA THR A 69 -0.11 3.86 2.57
C THR A 69 -0.37 5.17 3.33
N PRO A 70 -0.82 6.25 2.67
CA PRO A 70 -1.05 7.53 3.34
C PRO A 70 -2.23 7.44 4.33
N PRO A 71 -2.32 8.31 5.35
CA PRO A 71 -3.49 8.38 6.21
C PRO A 71 -4.75 8.74 5.41
N ARG A 72 -5.92 8.36 5.93
CA ARG A 72 -7.23 8.71 5.35
C ARG A 72 -7.77 9.89 6.15
N LEU A 73 -8.10 10.97 5.45
CA LEU A 73 -8.54 12.22 6.06
C LEU A 73 -10.06 12.36 5.95
N LEU A 74 -10.67 13.01 6.94
CA LEU A 74 -12.08 13.34 6.91
C LEU A 74 -12.28 14.53 5.95
N LYS A 75 -13.10 14.37 4.90
CA LYS A 75 -13.29 15.40 3.88
C LYS A 75 -13.68 16.76 4.48
N ASN A 76 -14.60 16.76 5.44
CA ASN A 76 -15.15 18.00 6.02
C ASN A 76 -14.17 18.72 6.95
N SER A 77 -13.01 18.15 7.26
CA SER A 77 -11.96 18.82 8.05
C SER A 77 -10.88 19.47 7.19
N ILE A 78 -11.06 19.53 5.86
CA ILE A 78 -10.09 20.06 4.91
C ILE A 78 -10.64 21.34 4.30
N ASP A 79 -9.89 22.43 4.39
CA ASP A 79 -10.16 23.64 3.62
C ASP A 79 -9.64 23.49 2.19
N PHE A 80 -10.53 23.09 1.28
CA PHE A 80 -10.20 22.90 -0.13
C PHE A 80 -9.93 24.20 -0.90
N SER A 81 -10.24 25.37 -0.33
CA SER A 81 -9.96 26.67 -0.99
C SER A 81 -8.46 26.96 -1.13
N GLN A 82 -7.62 26.31 -0.33
CA GLN A 82 -6.17 26.46 -0.33
C GLN A 82 -5.47 25.58 -1.37
N PHE A 83 -6.20 24.80 -2.17
CA PHE A 83 -5.65 23.80 -3.08
C PHE A 83 -5.93 24.15 -4.55
N ASP A 84 -5.01 23.75 -5.42
CA ASP A 84 -5.23 23.81 -6.87
C ASP A 84 -6.22 22.72 -7.29
N VAL A 85 -7.41 23.13 -7.73
CA VAL A 85 -8.40 22.18 -8.26
C VAL A 85 -7.93 21.63 -9.61
N ARG A 86 -7.95 20.30 -9.75
CA ARG A 86 -7.65 19.57 -10.98
C ARG A 86 -8.92 18.91 -11.46
N ALA A 87 -9.49 19.49 -12.52
CA ALA A 87 -10.69 18.98 -13.16
C ALA A 87 -10.46 17.58 -13.78
N PRO A 88 -11.51 16.76 -13.90
CA PRO A 88 -11.46 15.53 -14.70
C PRO A 88 -11.09 15.81 -16.15
N ASP A 89 -10.60 14.78 -16.85
CA ASP A 89 -10.33 14.87 -18.28
C ASP A 89 -11.64 15.13 -19.06
N PRO A 90 -11.64 16.08 -20.01
CA PRO A 90 -12.85 16.43 -20.76
C PRO A 90 -13.30 15.32 -21.72
N ASP A 91 -12.38 14.45 -22.15
CA ASP A 91 -12.65 13.29 -23.00
C ASP A 91 -12.01 12.03 -22.35
N PRO A 92 -12.71 11.37 -21.42
CA PRO A 92 -12.16 10.28 -20.65
C PRO A 92 -12.08 9.00 -21.49
N ILE A 93 -10.88 8.45 -21.58
CA ILE A 93 -10.62 7.24 -22.37
C ILE A 93 -11.04 6.00 -21.56
N PRO A 94 -11.88 5.11 -22.11
CA PRO A 94 -12.21 3.84 -21.47
C PRO A 94 -10.96 2.99 -21.24
N PHE A 95 -10.86 2.38 -20.06
CA PHE A 95 -9.76 1.44 -19.77
C PHE A 95 -9.86 0.14 -20.57
N SER A 96 -11.07 -0.26 -20.98
CA SER A 96 -11.33 -1.51 -21.70
C SER A 96 -11.60 -1.21 -23.19
N PHE A 97 -10.96 -1.97 -24.08
CA PHE A 97 -11.25 -1.90 -25.52
C PHE A 97 -12.65 -2.39 -25.91
N MET A 98 -13.36 -3.06 -24.99
CA MET A 98 -14.75 -3.50 -25.19
C MET A 98 -15.77 -2.47 -24.69
N THR A 99 -15.30 -1.34 -24.14
CA THR A 99 -16.14 -0.27 -23.63
C THR A 99 -15.99 0.92 -24.56
N ASP A 100 -17.08 1.29 -25.24
CA ASP A 100 -17.05 2.38 -26.21
C ASP A 100 -16.86 3.75 -25.55
N GLN A 101 -17.45 3.94 -24.36
CA GLN A 101 -17.42 5.22 -23.62
C GLN A 101 -17.40 4.99 -22.10
N VAL A 102 -16.75 5.91 -21.38
CA VAL A 102 -16.79 5.92 -19.91
C VAL A 102 -18.21 6.24 -19.46
N TRP A 103 -18.79 5.37 -18.64
CA TRP A 103 -20.20 5.44 -18.25
C TRP A 103 -20.57 6.69 -17.43
N LEU A 104 -19.59 7.31 -16.75
CA LEU A 104 -19.77 8.50 -15.94
C LEU A 104 -19.35 9.76 -16.73
N PRO A 105 -20.30 10.66 -17.06
CA PRO A 105 -20.00 11.89 -17.81
C PRO A 105 -18.93 12.76 -17.11
N PRO A 106 -18.05 13.45 -17.87
CA PRO A 106 -16.97 14.26 -17.28
C PRO A 106 -17.43 15.32 -16.26
N ASN A 107 -18.60 15.93 -16.48
CA ASN A 107 -19.19 16.93 -15.59
C ASN A 107 -19.74 16.34 -14.27
N GLU A 108 -19.90 15.02 -14.19
CA GLU A 108 -20.30 14.30 -12.97
C GLU A 108 -19.10 13.66 -12.25
N GLN A 109 -17.93 13.63 -12.87
CA GLN A 109 -16.70 13.14 -12.26
C GLN A 109 -16.18 14.14 -11.21
N LEU A 110 -15.59 13.60 -10.14
CA LEU A 110 -15.08 14.42 -9.04
C LEU A 110 -13.70 15.01 -9.40
N PRO A 111 -13.45 16.30 -9.10
CA PRO A 111 -12.12 16.85 -9.24
C PRO A 111 -11.17 16.26 -8.19
N THR A 112 -9.87 16.39 -8.47
CA THR A 112 -8.82 16.16 -7.47
C THR A 112 -8.22 17.50 -7.03
N TYR A 113 -7.49 17.50 -5.92
CA TYR A 113 -6.94 18.71 -5.32
C TYR A 113 -5.44 18.53 -5.14
N LEU A 114 -4.66 19.46 -5.71
CA LEU A 114 -3.21 19.44 -5.64
C LEU A 114 -2.74 20.43 -4.59
N GLY A 115 -1.92 19.95 -3.65
CA GLY A 115 -1.23 20.75 -2.66
C GLY A 115 0.23 20.31 -2.55
N TYR A 116 1.01 21.06 -1.79
CA TYR A 116 2.44 20.83 -1.61
C TYR A 116 2.77 20.73 -0.11
N THR A 117 3.80 19.96 0.19
CA THR A 117 4.44 20.03 1.51
C THR A 117 5.32 21.26 1.57
N ASN A 118 5.48 21.81 2.77
CA ASN A 118 6.34 22.94 3.09
C ASN A 118 7.47 22.51 4.04
N ASP A 119 8.35 23.45 4.39
CA ASP A 119 9.49 23.16 5.27
C ASP A 119 9.03 22.77 6.70
N ASP A 120 7.92 23.31 7.20
CA ASP A 120 7.35 22.90 8.50
C ASP A 120 7.00 21.40 8.53
N VAL A 121 6.42 20.87 7.43
CA VAL A 121 6.12 19.42 7.31
C VAL A 121 7.42 18.60 7.28
N ARG A 122 8.48 19.10 6.62
CA ARG A 122 9.78 18.42 6.64
C ARG A 122 10.31 18.34 8.06
N ASP A 123 10.29 19.46 8.79
CA ASP A 123 10.83 19.54 10.13
C ASP A 123 10.08 18.58 11.09
N ILE A 124 8.74 18.54 11.02
CA ILE A 124 7.93 17.56 11.76
C ILE A 124 8.33 16.11 11.43
N VAL A 125 8.55 15.80 10.15
CA VAL A 125 8.96 14.46 9.73
C VAL A 125 10.32 14.11 10.31
N GLU A 126 11.30 15.03 10.22
CA GLU A 126 12.68 14.84 10.70
C GLU A 126 12.74 14.64 12.21
N GLU A 127 11.99 15.43 12.99
CA GLU A 127 11.88 15.29 14.45
C GLU A 127 11.36 13.92 14.87
N ASN A 128 10.49 13.31 14.06
CA ASN A 128 9.81 12.05 14.38
C ASN A 128 10.41 10.81 13.69
N LEU A 129 11.50 10.94 12.92
CA LEU A 129 12.14 9.81 12.24
C LEU A 129 12.59 8.70 13.19
N ALA A 130 12.99 9.07 14.41
CA ALA A 130 13.43 8.11 15.43
C ALA A 130 12.32 7.11 15.82
N ASP A 131 11.06 7.48 15.65
CA ASP A 131 9.90 6.68 16.03
C ASP A 131 9.30 5.89 14.85
N ASN A 132 9.90 6.02 13.66
CA ASN A 132 9.41 5.40 12.45
C ASN A 132 10.07 4.03 12.20
N GLU A 133 9.47 2.97 12.77
CA GLU A 133 9.92 1.60 12.52
C GLU A 133 9.68 1.15 11.08
N HIS A 134 8.73 1.80 10.37
CA HIS A 134 8.47 1.50 8.97
C HIS A 134 9.74 1.69 8.13
N ILE A 135 10.48 2.80 8.25
CA ILE A 135 11.73 3.00 7.50
C ILE A 135 12.80 1.99 7.91
N LYS A 136 12.94 1.71 9.22
CA LYS A 136 14.02 0.91 9.81
C LYS A 136 13.89 -0.59 9.56
N ALA A 137 12.69 -1.08 9.26
CA ALA A 137 12.44 -2.50 9.04
C ALA A 137 13.34 -3.10 7.96
N GLU A 138 13.83 -4.34 8.19
CA GLU A 138 14.76 -5.11 7.34
C GLU A 138 14.25 -5.45 5.93
N ALA A 139 13.05 -4.98 5.55
CA ALA A 139 12.44 -5.22 4.25
C ALA A 139 12.75 -4.09 3.27
N SER A 140 13.18 -4.44 2.05
CA SER A 140 13.39 -3.47 0.98
C SER A 140 12.08 -2.78 0.61
N GLY A 141 12.04 -1.46 0.74
CA GLY A 141 10.97 -0.64 0.20
C GLY A 141 11.08 -0.47 -1.33
N PRO A 142 10.02 0.03 -1.99
CA PRO A 142 10.06 0.34 -3.42
C PRO A 142 11.15 1.39 -3.73
N ARG A 143 12.02 1.08 -4.69
CA ARG A 143 13.09 1.99 -5.13
C ARG A 143 12.56 3.33 -5.69
N TYR A 144 11.38 3.30 -6.31
CA TYR A 144 10.82 4.39 -7.13
C TYR A 144 9.64 5.12 -6.49
N CYS A 145 8.96 4.52 -5.50
CA CYS A 145 7.85 5.16 -4.79
C CYS A 145 8.06 5.11 -3.26
N PRO A 146 9.13 5.74 -2.76
CA PRO A 146 9.39 5.79 -1.32
C PRO A 146 8.29 6.55 -0.58
N SER A 147 8.12 6.23 0.70
CA SER A 147 7.24 6.99 1.61
C SER A 147 7.73 8.44 1.77
N LEU A 148 6.88 9.35 2.28
CA LEU A 148 7.23 10.76 2.45
C LEU A 148 8.50 10.90 3.29
N GLU A 149 8.56 10.20 4.41
CA GLU A 149 9.69 10.20 5.32
C GLU A 149 10.97 9.64 4.67
N SER A 150 10.84 8.65 3.79
CA SER A 150 11.97 8.14 3.00
C SER A 150 12.43 9.16 1.94
N LYS A 151 11.51 9.96 1.37
CA LYS A 151 11.84 11.04 0.43
C LYS A 151 12.60 12.17 1.13
N VAL A 152 12.16 12.58 2.32
CA VAL A 152 12.84 13.60 3.14
C VAL A 152 14.29 13.19 3.41
N ILE A 153 14.53 11.93 3.85
CA ILE A 153 15.89 11.44 4.08
C ILE A 153 16.74 11.42 2.82
N ARG A 154 16.17 11.00 1.68
CA ARG A 154 16.90 10.81 0.42
C ARG A 154 17.19 12.10 -0.32
N PHE A 155 16.32 13.10 -0.19
CA PHE A 155 16.35 14.34 -0.97
C PHE A 155 16.49 15.58 -0.08
N ARG A 156 17.38 15.54 0.92
CA ARG A 156 17.58 16.60 1.92
C ARG A 156 17.86 17.99 1.36
N ASN A 157 18.42 18.06 0.15
CA ASN A 157 18.79 19.32 -0.48
C ASN A 157 17.63 19.96 -1.29
N LEU A 158 16.46 19.31 -1.35
CA LEU A 158 15.29 19.88 -2.01
C LEU A 158 14.50 20.71 -1.00
N HIS A 159 14.25 21.97 -1.36
CA HIS A 159 13.31 22.80 -0.62
C HIS A 159 11.89 22.35 -0.90
N HIS A 160 11.10 22.29 0.17
CA HIS A 160 9.67 22.13 0.08
C HIS A 160 9.04 23.48 -0.31
N ARG A 161 7.83 23.49 -0.87
CA ARG A 161 7.23 24.71 -1.43
C ARG A 161 6.54 25.56 -0.38
#